data_AF-A0A660UAX2-F1
#
_entry.id   AF-A0A660UAX2-F1
#
_cell.length_a   1.000
_cell.length_b   1.000
_cell.length_c   1.000
_cell.angle_alpha   90.00
_cell.angle_beta   90.00
_cell.angle_gamma   90.00
#
_symmetry.space_group_name_H-M   'P 1'
#
loop_
_entity.id
_entity.type
_entity.pdbx_description
1 polymer ?
#
loop_
_entity_poly.entity_id
_entity_poly.type
_entity_poly.pdbx_seq_one_letter_code
_entity_poly.pdbx_strand_id
1 'polypeptide(L)'
;MRYHSGKYILVLILLAITIFIFFGGSTKTKEFDKKDEYIEMGKKLYSQKDYYGAIDMWKEALAIDPWDEDVKALIQEALEKIEEVSANLQKGLELLESGNYEEAYEILKEVQENVSPGDERTLAALEKGFKRIEEERRKLRFKKLISQGDEALENMKLDEAERFYTEARKLYPESPVIAEKFSLLEEKRNELKKIQQIQALLARGEVLYEQEELEKARGLFEEALTLDPQNKEAKLYLSKIAFKEREKEKLLLQAKNYYETGKRFFEEGLYREAIEQFLNSIAMNYRAKEAREYIEKARLAIEELRKKENERIVEQVSAFLREGIKYYNLNQNRKALEVLNKALQLDPENSQVKEYILRASIALKREEERSVPKTSPFYRLVETLKRLGLEAYRKGRYDESIKYWEEILLIFPYNEEAKLNLTKVLSKADPALAAEILKNLYSRAESLFSKNRKKEAEETLMMILSVDPNYSKAKKLLSIIKGSVKKERVIISEEQKAEARKLYKKGVELYSEEKLEGAIELWKKAIKLDPSFL
;
A
#
# COMPACT_ATOMS: atom_id res chain seq x y z
N MET A 1 -1.58 24.42 106.43
CA MET A 1 -1.70 24.93 107.82
C MET A 1 -0.37 25.55 108.23
N ARG A 2 -0.30 26.87 108.37
CA ARG A 2 0.60 27.50 109.33
C ARG A 2 -0.09 27.44 110.70
N TYR A 3 0.64 27.08 111.74
CA TYR A 3 0.36 27.55 113.09
C TYR A 3 1.68 27.86 113.80
N HIS A 4 1.75 29.12 114.26
CA HIS A 4 2.55 29.70 115.34
C HIS A 4 4.03 29.37 115.50
N SER A 5 4.85 30.41 115.60
CA SER A 5 5.05 31.09 116.89
C SER A 5 5.86 32.38 116.73
N GLY A 6 5.42 33.41 117.45
CA GLY A 6 6.15 34.65 117.64
C GLY A 6 6.20 34.97 119.14
N LYS A 7 7.04 35.96 119.47
CA LYS A 7 7.40 36.54 120.79
C LYS A 7 8.55 35.77 121.50
N TYR A 8 9.59 36.39 122.07
CA TYR A 8 9.71 37.71 122.70
C TYR A 8 11.12 38.35 122.54
N ILE A 9 11.14 39.68 122.50
CA ILE A 9 12.28 40.59 122.77
C ILE A 9 12.24 40.97 124.27
N LEU A 10 13.38 40.98 124.99
CA LEU A 10 13.65 41.91 126.11
C LEU A 10 15.14 41.96 126.54
N VAL A 11 15.84 43.02 126.07
CA VAL A 11 16.66 44.02 126.79
C VAL A 11 17.37 43.68 128.14
N LEU A 12 18.72 43.64 128.07
CA LEU A 12 19.80 44.28 128.88
C LEU A 12 19.82 44.37 130.43
N ILE A 13 21.00 44.00 130.98
CA ILE A 13 21.85 44.70 132.01
C ILE A 13 21.35 44.62 133.50
N LEU A 14 22.11 44.38 134.59
CA LEU A 14 23.54 44.46 134.99
C LEU A 14 23.70 43.71 136.35
N LEU A 15 24.85 43.07 136.64
CA LEU A 15 25.55 43.19 137.93
C LEU A 15 26.97 42.56 137.90
N ALA A 16 27.97 43.42 137.69
CA ALA A 16 29.21 43.60 138.49
C ALA A 16 29.55 42.56 139.58
N ILE A 17 30.79 42.14 139.92
CA ILE A 17 32.20 42.56 139.75
C ILE A 17 33.05 41.34 140.24
N THR A 18 34.21 41.03 139.66
CA THR A 18 35.52 41.07 140.35
C THR A 18 36.72 40.83 139.40
N ILE A 19 37.41 41.94 139.10
CA ILE A 19 38.86 42.19 139.09
C ILE A 19 39.82 41.00 138.88
N PHE A 20 40.58 41.01 137.77
CA PHE A 20 42.05 40.90 137.85
C PHE A 20 42.75 41.61 136.67
N ILE A 21 43.90 42.18 137.00
CA ILE A 21 44.70 43.20 136.32
C ILE A 21 45.66 42.58 135.29
N PHE A 22 45.95 43.35 134.22
CA PHE A 22 47.14 43.33 133.33
C PHE A 22 47.93 42.02 133.20
N PHE A 23 47.94 41.41 132.01
CA PHE A 23 49.11 40.94 131.24
C PHE A 23 48.59 40.17 130.00
N GLY A 24 48.87 40.62 128.78
CA GLY A 24 48.47 39.88 127.58
C GLY A 24 48.42 40.67 126.27
N GLY A 25 49.43 41.49 125.99
CA GLY A 25 49.54 42.23 124.71
C GLY A 25 50.01 41.40 123.51
N SER A 26 49.99 40.06 123.56
CA SER A 26 50.51 39.21 122.47
C SER A 26 49.61 38.05 122.03
N THR A 27 48.44 37.86 122.63
CA THR A 27 47.43 36.87 122.18
C THR A 27 46.31 37.52 121.38
N LYS A 28 45.84 38.72 121.81
CA LYS A 28 44.85 39.50 121.07
C LYS A 28 45.29 39.83 119.63
N THR A 29 46.55 40.18 119.41
CA THR A 29 47.04 40.51 118.05
C THR A 29 47.01 39.32 117.09
N LYS A 30 47.30 38.09 117.56
CA LYS A 30 47.24 36.88 116.72
C LYS A 30 45.82 36.41 116.39
N GLU A 31 44.85 36.66 117.27
CA GLU A 31 43.43 36.33 117.01
C GLU A 31 42.79 37.32 116.03
N PHE A 32 43.17 38.61 116.08
CA PHE A 32 42.72 39.61 115.11
C PHE A 32 43.29 39.37 113.70
N ASP A 33 44.58 39.03 113.57
CA ASP A 33 45.20 38.70 112.27
C ASP A 33 44.49 37.51 111.57
N LYS A 34 43.99 36.56 112.37
CA LYS A 34 43.31 35.35 111.88
C LYS A 34 41.86 35.62 111.46
N LYS A 35 41.17 36.55 112.13
CA LYS A 35 39.83 37.01 111.77
C LYS A 35 39.83 37.66 110.37
N ASP A 36 40.79 38.55 110.12
CA ASP A 36 40.92 39.23 108.81
C ASP A 36 41.25 38.25 107.69
N GLU A 37 42.07 37.22 107.97
CA GLU A 37 42.35 36.13 107.03
C GLU A 37 41.07 35.38 106.61
N TYR A 38 40.21 35.01 107.58
CA TYR A 38 38.93 34.36 107.29
C TYR A 38 37.97 35.26 106.50
N ILE A 39 37.96 36.58 106.77
CA ILE A 39 37.15 37.54 106.01
C ILE A 39 37.58 37.59 104.53
N GLU A 40 38.89 37.71 104.28
CA GLU A 40 39.44 37.77 102.92
C GLU A 40 39.31 36.44 102.17
N MET A 41 39.46 35.31 102.87
CA MET A 41 39.16 33.98 102.30
C MET A 41 37.67 33.87 101.92
N GLY A 42 36.77 34.34 102.78
CA GLY A 42 35.34 34.35 102.47
C GLY A 42 34.99 35.25 101.29
N LYS A 43 35.57 36.46 101.20
CA LYS A 43 35.42 37.34 100.03
C LYS A 43 35.95 36.72 98.74
N LYS A 44 37.06 35.98 98.83
CA LYS A 44 37.60 35.25 97.69
C LYS A 44 36.65 34.14 97.24
N LEU A 45 36.12 33.34 98.16
CA LEU A 45 35.12 32.30 97.85
C LEU A 45 33.82 32.91 97.29
N TYR A 46 33.39 34.04 97.85
CA TYR A 46 32.24 34.81 97.34
C TYR A 46 32.46 35.30 95.90
N SER A 47 33.66 35.81 95.59
CA SER A 47 34.03 36.19 94.21
C SER A 47 34.06 35.00 93.24
N GLN A 48 34.25 33.79 93.77
CA GLN A 48 34.15 32.52 93.05
C GLN A 48 32.73 31.95 93.05
N LYS A 49 31.75 32.69 93.59
CA LYS A 49 30.34 32.31 93.76
C LYS A 49 30.11 31.13 94.70
N ASP A 50 31.14 30.71 95.42
CA ASP A 50 31.02 29.73 96.50
C ASP A 50 30.48 30.43 97.76
N TYR A 51 29.17 30.73 97.73
CA TYR A 51 28.49 31.45 98.81
C TYR A 51 28.46 30.65 100.10
N TYR A 52 28.32 29.33 100.00
CA TYR A 52 28.38 28.45 101.17
C TYR A 52 29.78 28.45 101.80
N GLY A 53 30.83 28.28 100.98
CA GLY A 53 32.21 28.39 101.46
C GLY A 53 32.54 29.79 102.02
N ALA A 54 32.01 30.85 101.40
CA ALA A 54 32.16 32.22 101.89
C ALA A 54 31.51 32.42 103.26
N ILE A 55 30.27 31.96 103.42
CA ILE A 55 29.54 32.00 104.69
C ILE A 55 30.27 31.18 105.76
N ASP A 56 30.80 30.01 105.43
CA ASP A 56 31.52 29.18 106.39
C ASP A 56 32.79 29.87 106.89
N MET A 57 33.58 30.50 106.01
CA MET A 57 34.74 31.31 106.43
C MET A 57 34.33 32.55 107.24
N TRP A 58 33.26 33.24 106.87
CA TRP A 58 32.76 34.38 107.63
C TRP A 58 32.16 34.00 108.99
N LYS A 59 31.58 32.80 109.14
CA LYS A 59 31.18 32.26 110.44
C LYS A 59 32.37 32.01 111.36
N GLU A 60 33.49 31.52 110.82
CA GLU A 60 34.75 31.38 111.58
C GLU A 60 35.26 32.76 112.04
N ALA A 61 35.11 33.81 111.22
CA ALA A 61 35.40 35.18 111.62
C ALA A 61 34.46 35.69 112.74
N LEU A 62 33.16 35.41 112.68
CA LEU A 62 32.19 35.74 113.74
C LEU A 62 32.38 34.93 115.03
N ALA A 63 33.00 33.75 114.98
CA ALA A 63 33.35 32.99 116.18
C ALA A 63 34.44 33.70 117.02
N ILE A 64 35.30 34.49 116.36
CA ILE A 64 36.33 35.33 116.99
C ILE A 64 35.72 36.66 117.46
N ASP A 65 34.86 37.29 116.64
CA ASP A 65 34.16 38.52 116.98
C ASP A 65 32.65 38.45 116.64
N PRO A 66 31.81 38.03 117.60
CA PRO A 66 30.37 37.87 117.36
C PRO A 66 29.59 39.16 117.07
N TRP A 67 30.19 40.32 117.30
CA TRP A 67 29.54 41.62 117.18
C TRP A 67 29.93 42.40 115.92
N ASP A 68 30.70 41.77 115.01
CA ASP A 68 31.10 42.38 113.74
C ASP A 68 29.91 42.49 112.78
N GLU A 69 29.38 43.71 112.64
CA GLU A 69 28.23 44.00 111.78
C GLU A 69 28.60 43.95 110.29
N ASP A 70 29.85 44.20 109.92
CA ASP A 70 30.30 44.14 108.52
C ASP A 70 30.35 42.69 108.03
N VAL A 71 30.84 41.76 108.86
CA VAL A 71 30.86 40.32 108.53
C VAL A 71 29.44 39.74 108.53
N LYS A 72 28.54 40.20 109.42
CA LYS A 72 27.12 39.82 109.36
C LYS A 72 26.45 40.29 108.07
N ALA A 73 26.76 41.50 107.61
CA ALA A 73 26.25 42.03 106.34
C ALA A 73 26.74 41.19 105.15
N LEU A 74 28.01 40.77 105.13
CA LEU A 74 28.57 39.88 104.10
C LEU A 74 27.86 38.51 104.08
N ILE A 75 27.62 37.91 105.25
CA ILE A 75 26.86 36.65 105.35
C ILE A 75 25.42 36.84 104.84
N GLN A 76 24.77 37.95 105.21
CA GLN A 76 23.41 38.26 104.76
C GLN A 76 23.35 38.42 103.23
N GLU A 77 24.32 39.11 102.63
CA GLU A 77 24.43 39.27 101.18
C GLU A 77 24.59 37.92 100.46
N ALA A 78 25.44 37.02 100.99
CA ALA A 78 25.58 35.67 100.44
C ALA A 78 24.33 34.80 100.63
N LEU A 79 23.60 34.96 101.73
CA LEU A 79 22.31 34.29 101.94
C LEU A 79 21.24 34.78 100.96
N GLU A 80 21.19 36.08 100.68
CA GLU A 80 20.29 36.66 99.66
C GLU A 80 20.61 36.12 98.26
N LYS A 81 21.89 35.95 97.93
CA LYS A 81 22.32 35.31 96.67
C LYS A 81 21.89 33.84 96.59
N ILE A 82 22.02 33.09 97.67
CA ILE A 82 21.53 31.70 97.74
C ILE A 82 20.00 31.65 97.58
N GLU A 83 19.26 32.55 98.23
CA GLU A 83 17.80 32.63 98.13
C GLU A 83 17.37 32.98 96.70
N GLU A 84 18.01 33.96 96.06
CA GLU A 84 17.80 34.36 94.67
C GLU A 84 18.00 33.17 93.70
N VAL A 85 19.12 32.44 93.84
CA VAL A 85 19.41 31.22 93.05
C VAL A 85 18.32 30.17 93.27
N SER A 86 17.88 29.96 94.51
CA SER A 86 16.84 28.97 94.83
C SER A 86 15.46 29.35 94.27
N ALA A 87 15.08 30.62 94.32
CA ALA A 87 13.83 31.13 93.79
C ALA A 87 13.80 31.06 92.25
N ASN A 88 14.90 31.43 91.60
CA ASN A 88 15.05 31.31 90.15
C ASN A 88 15.07 29.85 89.70
N LEU A 89 15.69 28.94 90.47
CA LEU A 89 15.62 27.50 90.20
C LEU A 89 14.18 27.01 90.23
N GLN A 90 13.41 27.35 91.27
CA GLN A 90 12.01 26.94 91.37
C GLN A 90 11.19 27.48 90.19
N LYS A 91 11.32 28.77 89.88
CA LYS A 91 10.63 29.41 88.75
C LYS A 91 10.99 28.74 87.42
N GLY A 92 12.26 28.45 87.19
CA GLY A 92 12.73 27.76 85.99
C GLY A 92 12.12 26.35 85.86
N LEU A 93 12.05 25.60 86.95
CA LEU A 93 11.42 24.27 86.97
C LEU A 93 9.89 24.33 86.76
N GLU A 94 9.20 25.33 87.31
CA GLU A 94 7.76 25.54 87.06
C GLU A 94 7.47 25.83 85.59
N LEU A 95 8.32 26.65 84.95
CA LEU A 95 8.22 26.92 83.51
C LEU A 95 8.46 25.66 82.65
N LEU A 96 9.29 24.72 83.11
CA LEU A 96 9.44 23.42 82.46
C LEU A 96 8.18 22.56 82.54
N GLU A 97 7.49 22.57 83.68
CA GLU A 97 6.25 21.82 83.84
C GLU A 97 5.09 22.44 83.06
N SER A 98 5.07 23.77 82.90
CA SER A 98 4.08 24.46 82.07
C SER A 98 4.37 24.38 80.57
N GLY A 99 5.50 23.79 80.16
CA GLY A 99 5.89 23.63 78.75
C GLY A 99 6.54 24.87 78.12
N ASN A 100 6.88 25.89 78.93
CA ASN A 100 7.53 27.12 78.49
C ASN A 100 9.07 26.93 78.45
N TYR A 101 9.54 26.02 77.60
CA TYR A 101 10.93 25.55 77.62
C TYR A 101 11.98 26.62 77.31
N GLU A 102 11.66 27.59 76.45
CA GLU A 102 12.60 28.67 76.10
C GLU A 102 12.79 29.65 77.26
N GLU A 103 11.70 30.06 77.91
CA GLU A 103 11.78 30.90 79.11
C GLU A 103 12.43 30.16 80.29
N ALA A 104 12.12 28.87 80.45
CA ALA A 104 12.77 28.02 81.43
C ALA A 104 14.29 27.91 81.19
N TYR A 105 14.72 27.81 79.93
CA TYR A 105 16.14 27.74 79.58
C TYR A 105 16.90 28.98 80.04
N GLU A 106 16.37 30.18 79.77
CA GLU A 106 17.01 31.44 80.16
C GLU A 106 17.11 31.57 81.68
N ILE A 107 16.03 31.26 82.42
CA ILE A 107 16.05 31.31 83.89
C ILE A 107 17.00 30.27 84.47
N LEU A 108 17.00 29.02 83.98
CA LEU A 108 17.90 27.99 84.48
C LEU A 108 19.36 28.26 84.11
N LYS A 109 19.61 28.95 82.99
CA LYS A 109 20.96 29.41 82.62
C LYS A 109 21.46 30.47 83.60
N GLU A 110 20.62 31.42 83.98
CA GLU A 110 20.94 32.41 85.02
C GLU A 110 21.26 31.73 86.38
N VAL A 111 20.51 30.68 86.73
CA VAL A 111 20.80 29.85 87.92
C VAL A 111 22.15 29.13 87.76
N GLN A 112 22.43 28.54 86.61
CA GLN A 112 23.71 27.86 86.33
C GLN A 112 24.91 28.81 86.41
N GLU A 113 24.76 30.06 85.97
CA GLU A 113 25.83 31.04 86.04
C GLU A 113 26.12 31.48 87.48
N ASN A 114 25.13 31.44 88.37
CA ASN A 114 25.21 31.98 89.72
C ASN A 114 25.24 30.95 90.86
N VAL A 115 25.00 29.67 90.57
CA VAL A 115 25.01 28.59 91.58
C VAL A 115 26.41 28.37 92.15
N SER A 116 26.48 28.10 93.46
CA SER A 116 27.73 27.73 94.11
C SER A 116 28.25 26.37 93.62
N PRO A 117 29.54 26.22 93.31
CA PRO A 117 30.10 24.95 92.82
C PRO A 117 29.88 23.75 93.75
N GLY A 118 29.72 23.98 95.06
CA GLY A 118 29.42 22.97 96.07
C GLY A 118 27.94 22.61 96.24
N ASP A 119 27.00 23.29 95.57
CA ASP A 119 25.56 22.98 95.63
C ASP A 119 25.20 21.85 94.64
N GLU A 120 25.55 20.63 95.02
CA GLU A 120 25.28 19.43 94.22
C GLU A 120 23.79 19.23 93.90
N ARG A 121 22.90 19.66 94.81
CA ARG A 121 21.45 19.48 94.64
C ARG A 121 20.91 20.36 93.52
N THR A 122 21.28 21.63 93.51
CA THR A 122 20.88 22.58 92.45
C THR A 122 21.51 22.19 91.12
N LEU A 123 22.79 21.80 91.10
CA LEU A 123 23.47 21.33 89.89
C LEU A 123 22.79 20.09 89.28
N ALA A 124 22.41 19.11 90.10
CA ALA A 124 21.67 17.94 89.64
C ALA A 124 20.26 18.28 89.13
N ALA A 125 19.59 19.28 89.72
CA ALA A 125 18.30 19.77 89.24
C ALA A 125 18.42 20.49 87.89
N LEU A 126 19.46 21.31 87.72
CA LEU A 126 19.80 21.99 86.46
C LEU A 126 20.10 20.98 85.35
N GLU A 127 20.92 19.96 85.63
CA GLU A 127 21.24 18.91 84.65
C GLU A 127 19.97 18.21 84.15
N LYS A 128 19.07 17.82 85.07
CA LYS A 128 17.77 17.23 84.70
C LYS A 128 16.89 18.20 83.91
N GLY A 129 16.87 19.46 84.32
CA GLY A 129 16.11 20.52 83.66
C GLY A 129 16.57 20.74 82.22
N PHE A 130 17.85 21.01 82.00
CA PHE A 130 18.42 21.18 80.67
C PHE A 130 18.27 19.94 79.80
N LYS A 131 18.49 18.74 80.35
CA LYS A 131 18.25 17.49 79.61
C LYS A 131 16.80 17.35 79.14
N ARG A 132 15.82 17.76 79.96
CA ARG A 132 14.40 17.79 79.56
C ARG A 132 14.14 18.82 78.46
N ILE A 133 14.70 20.03 78.58
CA ILE A 133 14.57 21.08 77.55
C ILE A 133 15.16 20.61 76.22
N GLU A 134 16.36 20.04 76.24
CA GLU A 134 17.03 19.54 75.05
C GLU A 134 16.22 18.42 74.37
N GLU A 135 15.66 17.50 75.16
CA GLU A 135 14.80 16.44 74.63
C GLU A 135 13.50 17.00 74.02
N GLU A 136 12.87 18.01 74.61
CA GLU A 136 11.67 18.65 74.03
C GLU A 136 11.99 19.46 72.77
N ARG A 137 13.09 20.21 72.76
CA ARG A 137 13.60 20.88 71.55
C ARG A 137 13.89 19.86 70.44
N ARG A 138 14.47 18.71 70.78
CA ARG A 138 14.73 17.59 69.86
C ARG A 138 13.43 17.02 69.29
N LYS A 139 12.40 16.79 70.11
CA LYS A 139 11.06 16.35 69.66
C LYS A 139 10.41 17.37 68.73
N LEU A 140 10.45 18.65 69.06
CA LEU A 140 9.87 19.71 68.23
C LEU A 140 10.57 19.81 66.88
N ARG A 141 11.90 19.78 66.87
CA ARG A 141 12.70 19.76 65.65
C ARG A 141 12.41 18.53 64.80
N PHE A 142 12.28 17.36 65.42
CA PHE A 142 11.90 16.13 64.73
C PHE A 142 10.53 16.25 64.07
N LYS A 143 9.50 16.72 64.81
CA LYS A 143 8.15 16.93 64.27
C LYS A 143 8.15 17.88 63.08
N LYS A 144 8.92 18.98 63.17
CA LYS A 144 9.08 19.94 62.06
C LYS A 144 9.71 19.28 60.84
N LEU A 145 10.80 18.53 61.01
CA LEU A 145 11.47 17.84 59.91
C LEU A 145 10.57 16.79 59.25
N ILE A 146 9.79 16.02 60.03
CA ILE A 146 8.80 15.09 59.48
C ILE A 146 7.77 15.82 58.64
N SER A 147 7.20 16.92 59.15
CA SER A 147 6.21 17.72 58.41
C SER A 147 6.76 18.29 57.10
N GLN A 148 8.00 18.77 57.09
CA GLN A 148 8.65 19.28 55.88
C GLN A 148 8.95 18.16 54.87
N GLY A 149 9.34 16.98 55.36
CA GLY A 149 9.52 15.80 54.53
C GLY A 149 8.21 15.32 53.90
N ASP A 150 7.12 15.32 54.68
CA ASP A 150 5.77 14.95 54.21
C ASP A 150 5.28 15.91 53.11
N GLU A 151 5.41 17.22 53.32
CA GLU A 151 5.08 18.24 52.32
C GLU A 151 5.90 18.07 51.03
N ALA A 152 7.21 17.81 51.16
CA ALA A 152 8.06 17.55 49.99
C ALA A 152 7.65 16.27 49.25
N LEU A 153 7.25 15.22 49.98
CA LEU A 153 6.81 13.94 49.42
C LEU A 153 5.47 14.07 48.68
N GLU A 154 4.50 14.79 49.26
CA GLU A 154 3.21 15.10 48.60
C GLU A 154 3.41 15.85 47.28
N ASN A 155 4.39 16.76 47.25
CA ASN A 155 4.77 17.49 46.05
C ASN A 155 5.69 16.69 45.09
N MET A 156 5.87 15.38 45.33
CA MET A 156 6.73 14.48 44.54
C MET A 156 8.20 14.92 44.46
N LYS A 157 8.67 15.76 45.39
CA LYS A 157 10.08 16.18 45.53
C LYS A 157 10.85 15.17 46.38
N LEU A 158 11.03 13.98 45.83
CA LEU A 158 11.55 12.82 46.57
C LEU A 158 12.92 13.07 47.22
N ASP A 159 13.83 13.76 46.53
CA ASP A 159 15.17 14.06 47.06
C ASP A 159 15.13 15.04 48.24
N GLU A 160 14.18 15.98 48.22
CA GLU A 160 14.01 16.96 49.30
C GLU A 160 13.37 16.29 50.52
N ALA A 161 12.38 15.43 50.30
CA ALA A 161 11.79 14.59 51.36
C ALA A 161 12.84 13.68 52.02
N GLU A 162 13.69 13.03 51.22
CA GLU A 162 14.77 12.18 51.71
C GLU A 162 15.74 12.93 52.62
N ARG A 163 16.10 14.17 52.28
CA ARG A 163 16.95 15.03 53.10
C ARG A 163 16.31 15.32 54.46
N PHE A 164 15.05 15.74 54.49
CA PHE A 164 14.35 16.04 55.74
C PHE A 164 14.20 14.80 56.63
N TYR A 165 13.81 13.66 56.08
CA TYR A 165 13.73 12.40 56.83
C TYR A 165 15.10 11.92 57.32
N THR A 166 16.16 12.13 56.55
CA THR A 166 17.53 11.79 56.97
C THR A 166 17.98 12.63 58.17
N GLU A 167 17.71 13.94 58.17
CA GLU A 167 17.99 14.79 59.34
C GLU A 167 17.12 14.40 60.55
N ALA A 168 15.86 14.06 60.33
CA ALA A 168 14.97 13.58 61.39
C ALA A 168 15.46 12.24 61.99
N ARG A 169 16.01 11.34 61.16
CA ARG A 169 16.62 10.07 61.61
C ARG A 169 17.85 10.30 62.49
N LYS A 170 18.65 11.35 62.26
CA LYS A 170 19.76 11.69 63.17
C LYS A 170 19.26 12.04 64.57
N LEU A 171 18.07 12.65 64.67
CA LEU A 171 17.44 12.96 65.94
C LEU A 171 16.85 11.71 66.58
N TYR A 172 16.15 10.83 65.87
CA TYR A 172 15.64 9.58 66.45
C TYR A 172 15.90 8.39 65.52
N PRO A 173 17.06 7.72 65.65
CA PRO A 173 17.47 6.67 64.71
C PRO A 173 16.55 5.44 64.70
N GLU A 174 15.95 5.12 65.84
CA GLU A 174 15.09 3.95 66.04
C GLU A 174 13.59 4.28 65.97
N SER A 175 13.23 5.46 65.46
CA SER A 175 11.82 5.88 65.37
C SER A 175 11.05 5.06 64.33
N PRO A 176 9.94 4.39 64.71
CA PRO A 176 9.08 3.69 63.74
C PRO A 176 8.51 4.63 62.67
N VAL A 177 8.26 5.89 63.02
CA VAL A 177 7.78 6.92 62.08
C VAL A 177 8.79 7.10 60.94
N ILE A 178 10.08 7.14 61.25
CA ILE A 178 11.13 7.28 60.22
C ILE A 178 11.15 6.08 59.29
N ALA A 179 11.05 4.86 59.85
CA ALA A 179 11.01 3.64 59.04
C ALA A 179 9.83 3.64 58.06
N GLU A 180 8.64 4.06 58.52
CA GLU A 180 7.45 4.23 57.68
C GLU A 180 7.68 5.27 56.57
N LYS A 181 8.23 6.44 56.91
CA LYS A 181 8.48 7.51 55.91
C LYS A 181 9.46 7.08 54.81
N PHE A 182 10.52 6.35 55.16
CA PHE A 182 11.44 5.79 54.15
C PHE A 182 10.78 4.69 53.30
N SER A 183 9.90 3.87 53.88
CA SER A 183 9.12 2.87 53.11
C SER A 183 8.21 3.55 52.09
N LEU A 184 7.48 4.59 52.50
CA LEU A 184 6.60 5.35 51.61
C LEU A 184 7.38 6.10 50.53
N LEU A 185 8.54 6.67 50.88
CA LEU A 185 9.45 7.31 49.92
C LEU A 185 9.89 6.33 48.83
N GLU A 186 10.26 5.10 49.22
CA GLU A 186 10.68 4.06 48.29
C GLU A 186 9.52 3.56 47.41
N GLU A 187 8.31 3.44 47.96
CA GLU A 187 7.10 3.16 47.18
C GLU A 187 6.88 4.23 46.11
N LYS A 188 6.90 5.51 46.49
CA LYS A 188 6.73 6.65 45.56
C LYS A 188 7.83 6.71 44.51
N ARG A 189 9.07 6.36 44.87
CA ARG A 189 10.20 6.28 43.93
C ARG A 189 9.98 5.17 42.90
N ASN A 190 9.49 4.01 43.32
CA ASN A 190 9.19 2.89 42.42
C ASN A 190 7.98 3.20 41.51
N GLU A 191 6.95 3.86 42.02
CA GLU A 191 5.84 4.38 41.20
C GLU A 191 6.33 5.35 40.12
N LEU A 192 7.17 6.33 40.49
CA LEU A 192 7.73 7.30 39.55
C LEU A 192 8.59 6.62 38.47
N LYS A 193 9.45 5.67 38.87
CA LYS A 193 10.27 4.90 37.94
C LYS A 193 9.42 4.11 36.95
N LYS A 194 8.32 3.52 37.43
CA LYS A 194 7.37 2.80 36.58
C LYS A 194 6.68 3.73 35.58
N ILE A 195 6.26 4.93 36.01
CA ILE A 195 5.69 5.95 35.12
C ILE A 195 6.70 6.36 34.03
N GLN A 196 7.95 6.62 34.41
CA GLN A 196 9.01 6.97 33.45
C GLN A 196 9.31 5.84 32.47
N GLN A 197 9.32 4.59 32.94
CA GLN A 197 9.49 3.41 32.08
C GLN A 197 8.34 3.29 31.08
N ILE A 198 7.09 3.44 31.53
CA ILE A 198 5.92 3.45 30.64
C ILE A 198 6.06 4.55 29.58
N GLN A 199 6.38 5.79 29.98
CA GLN A 199 6.56 6.90 29.05
C GLN A 199 7.66 6.63 28.01
N ALA A 200 8.79 6.04 28.42
CA ALA A 200 9.87 5.68 27.51
C ALA A 200 9.46 4.58 26.52
N LEU A 201 8.70 3.58 26.98
CA LEU A 201 8.14 2.52 26.12
C LEU A 201 7.15 3.09 25.11
N LEU A 202 6.23 3.95 25.56
CA LEU A 202 5.24 4.61 24.70
C LEU A 202 5.92 5.46 23.60
N ALA A 203 6.88 6.31 23.98
CA ALA A 203 7.60 7.16 23.02
C ALA A 203 8.38 6.34 21.98
N ARG A 204 9.05 5.25 22.39
CA ARG A 204 9.75 4.36 21.44
C ARG A 204 8.77 3.58 20.57
N GLY A 205 7.65 3.14 21.14
CA GLY A 205 6.57 2.45 20.42
C GLY A 205 5.96 3.33 19.34
N GLU A 206 5.72 4.62 19.64
CA GLU A 206 5.23 5.61 18.68
C GLU A 206 6.20 5.79 17.51
N VAL A 207 7.50 5.95 17.78
CA VAL A 207 8.53 6.07 16.73
C VAL A 207 8.52 4.84 15.81
N LEU A 208 8.47 3.64 16.37
CA LEU A 208 8.43 2.40 15.57
C LEU A 208 7.11 2.24 14.80
N TYR A 209 6.00 2.72 15.36
CA TYR A 209 4.71 2.75 14.69
C TYR A 209 4.73 3.66 13.45
N GLU A 210 5.33 4.84 13.56
CA GLU A 210 5.50 5.78 12.44
C GLU A 210 6.47 5.25 11.37
N GLN A 211 7.45 4.41 11.77
CA GLN A 211 8.34 3.70 10.85
C GLN A 211 7.71 2.46 10.18
N GLU A 212 6.42 2.19 10.43
CA GLU A 212 5.70 0.99 9.99
C GLU A 212 6.25 -0.34 10.52
N GLU A 213 7.09 -0.31 11.55
CA GLU A 213 7.61 -1.50 12.25
C GLU A 213 6.59 -2.02 13.28
N LEU A 214 5.39 -2.36 12.80
CA LEU A 214 4.20 -2.62 13.62
C LEU A 214 4.40 -3.70 14.70
N GLU A 215 5.14 -4.78 14.39
CA GLU A 215 5.41 -5.86 15.36
C GLU A 215 6.31 -5.41 16.52
N LYS A 216 7.34 -4.61 16.22
CA LYS A 216 8.22 -4.07 17.27
C LYS A 216 7.48 -3.03 18.10
N ALA A 217 6.69 -2.17 17.46
CA ALA A 217 5.84 -1.20 18.14
C ALA A 217 4.84 -1.90 19.07
N ARG A 218 4.17 -2.95 18.60
CA ARG A 218 3.25 -3.80 19.38
C ARG A 218 3.93 -4.31 20.66
N GLY A 219 5.12 -4.90 20.55
CA GLY A 219 5.86 -5.40 21.70
C GLY A 219 6.07 -4.35 22.79
N LEU A 220 6.45 -3.13 22.41
CA LEU A 220 6.64 -2.03 23.38
C LEU A 220 5.34 -1.56 24.03
N PHE A 221 4.24 -1.51 23.29
CA PHE A 221 2.93 -1.16 23.85
C PHE A 221 2.38 -2.26 24.76
N GLU A 222 2.62 -3.53 24.43
CA GLU A 222 2.29 -4.67 25.30
C GLU A 222 3.12 -4.65 26.58
N GLU A 223 4.43 -4.36 26.50
CA GLU A 223 5.29 -4.14 27.66
C GLU A 223 4.77 -2.99 28.53
N ALA A 224 4.33 -1.87 27.94
CA ALA A 224 3.72 -0.78 28.68
C ALA A 224 2.43 -1.21 29.42
N LEU A 225 1.63 -2.10 28.83
CA LEU A 225 0.44 -2.68 29.47
C LEU A 225 0.76 -3.70 30.57
N THR A 226 1.93 -4.35 30.53
CA THR A 226 2.37 -5.18 31.67
C THR A 226 2.64 -4.32 32.91
N LEU A 227 3.14 -3.09 32.71
CA LEU A 227 3.35 -2.13 33.79
C LEU A 227 2.02 -1.49 34.20
N ASP A 228 1.23 -0.95 33.27
CA ASP A 228 -0.08 -0.37 33.54
C ASP A 228 -1.17 -0.96 32.62
N PRO A 229 -1.92 -1.97 33.07
CA PRO A 229 -2.98 -2.61 32.29
C PRO A 229 -4.13 -1.66 31.88
N GLN A 230 -4.24 -0.48 32.50
CA GLN A 230 -5.27 0.50 32.17
C GLN A 230 -4.75 1.64 31.28
N ASN A 231 -3.48 1.62 30.88
CA ASN A 231 -2.89 2.66 30.06
C ASN A 231 -3.67 2.84 28.74
N LYS A 232 -4.34 3.99 28.61
CA LYS A 232 -5.22 4.29 27.47
C LYS A 232 -4.44 4.45 26.17
N GLU A 233 -3.23 4.99 26.24
CA GLU A 233 -2.40 5.30 25.10
C GLU A 233 -1.85 4.02 24.45
N ALA A 234 -1.29 3.10 25.25
CA ALA A 234 -0.86 1.80 24.75
C ALA A 234 -2.01 1.02 24.08
N LYS A 235 -3.21 1.01 24.70
CA LYS A 235 -4.40 0.38 24.10
C LYS A 235 -4.81 1.03 22.78
N LEU A 236 -4.75 2.36 22.70
CA LEU A 236 -5.06 3.08 21.47
C LEU A 236 -4.11 2.69 20.34
N TYR A 237 -2.80 2.66 20.60
CA TYR A 237 -1.83 2.28 19.59
C TYR A 237 -1.95 0.82 19.16
N LEU A 238 -2.20 -0.12 20.08
CA LEU A 238 -2.47 -1.52 19.71
C LEU A 238 -3.72 -1.66 18.82
N SER A 239 -4.75 -0.86 19.08
CA SER A 239 -5.94 -0.81 18.20
C SER A 239 -5.60 -0.26 16.81
N LYS A 240 -4.81 0.82 16.72
CA LYS A 240 -4.32 1.37 15.46
C LYS A 240 -3.48 0.36 14.67
N ILE A 241 -2.61 -0.39 15.36
CA ILE A 241 -1.80 -1.46 14.76
C ILE A 241 -2.70 -2.56 14.20
N ALA A 242 -3.63 -3.07 15.01
CA ALA A 242 -4.57 -4.11 14.58
C ALA A 242 -5.42 -3.68 13.37
N PHE A 243 -5.79 -2.39 13.29
CA PHE A 243 -6.49 -1.84 12.13
C PHE A 243 -5.60 -1.89 10.86
N LYS A 244 -4.37 -1.37 10.93
CA LYS A 244 -3.42 -1.39 9.79
C LYS A 244 -3.14 -2.81 9.31
N GLU A 245 -2.98 -3.77 10.23
CA GLU A 245 -2.76 -5.17 9.87
C GLU A 245 -3.95 -5.81 9.17
N ARG A 246 -5.18 -5.59 9.68
CA ARG A 246 -6.41 -6.08 9.04
C ARG A 246 -6.57 -5.52 7.63
N GLU A 247 -6.24 -4.24 7.43
CA GLU A 247 -6.27 -3.63 6.11
C GLU A 247 -5.24 -4.25 5.16
N LYS A 248 -4.00 -4.44 5.63
CA LYS A 248 -2.94 -5.12 4.89
C LYS A 248 -3.31 -6.56 4.53
N GLU A 249 -3.93 -7.30 5.45
CA GLU A 249 -4.40 -8.66 5.21
C GLU A 249 -5.51 -8.70 4.16
N LYS A 250 -6.48 -7.77 4.24
CA LYS A 250 -7.55 -7.65 3.25
C LYS A 250 -7.00 -7.36 1.84
N LEU A 251 -6.05 -6.43 1.73
CA LEU A 251 -5.39 -6.12 0.45
C LEU A 251 -4.61 -7.33 -0.08
N LEU A 252 -3.89 -8.05 0.78
CA LEU A 252 -3.20 -9.27 0.39
C LEU A 252 -4.16 -10.36 -0.11
N LEU A 253 -5.31 -10.53 0.55
CA LEU A 253 -6.33 -11.48 0.14
C LEU A 253 -6.95 -11.10 -1.22
N GLN A 254 -7.20 -9.81 -1.44
CA GLN A 254 -7.69 -9.31 -2.73
C GLN A 254 -6.64 -9.55 -3.84
N ALA A 255 -5.36 -9.27 -3.57
CA ALA A 255 -4.27 -9.51 -4.51
C ALA A 255 -4.09 -10.99 -4.87
N LYS A 256 -4.26 -11.88 -3.87
CA LYS A 256 -4.33 -13.34 -4.05
C LYS A 256 -5.49 -13.74 -4.95
N ASN A 257 -6.67 -13.19 -4.70
CA ASN A 257 -7.87 -13.50 -5.48
C ASN A 257 -7.71 -13.11 -6.95
N TYR A 258 -7.12 -11.93 -7.23
CA TYR A 258 -6.79 -11.53 -8.61
C TYR A 258 -5.86 -12.55 -9.29
N TYR A 259 -4.81 -13.00 -8.60
CA TYR A 259 -3.89 -14.00 -9.17
C TYR A 259 -4.57 -15.33 -9.48
N GLU A 260 -5.32 -15.89 -8.52
CA GLU A 260 -5.98 -17.20 -8.70
C GLU A 260 -7.13 -17.12 -9.72
N THR A 261 -7.87 -16.01 -9.76
CA THR A 261 -8.89 -15.79 -10.79
C THR A 261 -8.26 -15.69 -12.17
N GLY A 262 -7.11 -15.02 -12.30
CA GLY A 262 -6.34 -14.97 -13.54
C GLY A 262 -5.91 -16.36 -14.01
N LYS A 263 -5.44 -17.21 -13.09
CA LYS A 263 -5.11 -18.61 -13.41
C LYS A 263 -6.32 -19.40 -13.90
N ARG A 264 -7.46 -19.27 -13.22
CA ARG A 264 -8.70 -19.94 -13.63
C ARG A 264 -9.13 -19.49 -15.03
N PHE A 265 -9.17 -18.19 -15.31
CA PHE A 265 -9.51 -17.68 -16.64
C PHE A 265 -8.51 -18.13 -17.71
N PHE A 266 -7.22 -18.25 -17.36
CA PHE A 266 -6.22 -18.78 -18.26
C PHE A 266 -6.49 -20.26 -18.60
N GLU A 267 -6.85 -21.08 -17.62
CA GLU A 267 -7.22 -22.49 -17.80
C GLU A 267 -8.52 -22.67 -18.60
N GLU A 268 -9.47 -21.75 -18.44
CA GLU A 268 -10.73 -21.69 -19.20
C GLU A 268 -10.55 -21.15 -20.64
N GLY A 269 -9.35 -20.69 -21.01
CA GLY A 269 -9.07 -20.09 -22.32
C GLY A 269 -9.55 -18.65 -22.49
N LEU A 270 -10.07 -18.03 -21.43
CA LEU A 270 -10.46 -16.62 -21.35
C LEU A 270 -9.21 -15.74 -21.16
N TYR A 271 -8.34 -15.75 -22.17
CA TYR A 271 -6.99 -15.18 -22.06
C TYR A 271 -6.98 -13.66 -21.83
N ARG A 272 -7.97 -12.91 -22.33
CA ARG A 272 -8.03 -11.45 -22.14
C ARG A 272 -8.39 -11.10 -20.71
N GLU A 273 -9.41 -11.77 -20.18
CA GLU A 273 -9.87 -11.68 -18.81
C GLU A 273 -8.76 -12.14 -17.85
N ALA A 274 -8.04 -13.22 -18.20
CA ALA A 274 -6.88 -13.69 -17.44
C ALA A 274 -5.80 -12.61 -17.32
N ILE A 275 -5.44 -11.96 -18.44
CA ILE A 275 -4.44 -10.88 -18.45
C ILE A 275 -4.87 -9.73 -17.55
N GLU A 276 -6.14 -9.32 -17.59
CA GLU A 276 -6.67 -8.26 -16.73
C GLU A 276 -6.51 -8.60 -15.24
N GLN A 277 -6.87 -9.82 -14.84
CA GLN A 277 -6.72 -10.27 -13.46
C GLN A 277 -5.25 -10.35 -13.02
N PHE A 278 -4.34 -10.80 -13.89
CA PHE A 278 -2.91 -10.80 -13.61
C PHE A 278 -2.34 -9.38 -13.49
N LEU A 279 -2.78 -8.43 -14.31
CA LEU A 279 -2.40 -7.02 -14.19
C LEU A 279 -2.85 -6.42 -12.85
N ASN A 280 -4.07 -6.73 -12.41
CA ASN A 280 -4.56 -6.31 -11.09
C ASN A 280 -3.70 -6.90 -9.95
N SER A 281 -3.28 -8.16 -10.07
CA SER A 281 -2.38 -8.79 -9.11
C SER A 281 -1.00 -8.14 -9.06
N ILE A 282 -0.43 -7.80 -10.24
CA ILE A 282 0.83 -7.06 -10.37
C ILE A 282 0.71 -5.66 -9.75
N ALA A 283 -0.40 -4.95 -9.97
CA ALA A 283 -0.63 -3.63 -9.40
C ALA A 283 -0.66 -3.67 -7.85
N MET A 284 -1.05 -4.79 -7.26
CA MET A 284 -1.00 -5.02 -5.81
C MET A 284 0.31 -5.67 -5.34
N ASN A 285 1.34 -5.74 -6.19
CA ASN A 285 2.66 -6.33 -5.91
C ASN A 285 2.62 -7.80 -5.45
N TYR A 286 1.58 -8.55 -5.84
CA TYR A 286 1.46 -9.97 -5.48
C TYR A 286 1.88 -10.86 -6.65
N ARG A 287 2.85 -11.76 -6.42
CA ARG A 287 3.36 -12.71 -7.43
C ARG A 287 3.59 -12.10 -8.82
N ALA A 288 4.16 -10.90 -8.84
CA ALA A 288 4.24 -10.10 -10.05
C ALA A 288 5.09 -10.76 -11.15
N LYS A 289 6.09 -11.56 -10.77
CA LYS A 289 6.93 -12.30 -11.72
C LYS A 289 6.11 -13.40 -12.40
N GLU A 290 5.46 -14.24 -11.63
CA GLU A 290 4.64 -15.35 -12.13
C GLU A 290 3.44 -14.84 -12.94
N ALA A 291 2.81 -13.75 -12.49
CA ALA A 291 1.72 -13.10 -13.22
C ALA A 291 2.16 -12.60 -14.61
N ARG A 292 3.37 -12.03 -14.72
CA ARG A 292 3.95 -11.64 -16.03
C ARG A 292 4.19 -12.85 -16.93
N GLU A 293 4.68 -13.95 -16.38
CA GLU A 293 4.88 -15.19 -17.14
C GLU A 293 3.55 -15.73 -17.69
N TYR A 294 2.47 -15.68 -16.91
CA TYR A 294 1.13 -16.05 -17.40
C TYR A 294 0.59 -15.09 -18.46
N ILE A 295 0.82 -13.78 -18.33
CA ILE A 295 0.42 -12.80 -19.35
C ILE A 295 1.09 -13.10 -20.68
N GLU A 296 2.39 -13.42 -20.69
CA GLU A 296 3.10 -13.79 -21.92
C GLU A 296 2.56 -15.09 -22.53
N LYS A 297 2.29 -16.10 -21.71
CA LYS A 297 1.63 -17.34 -22.19
C LYS A 297 0.25 -17.05 -22.78
N ALA A 298 -0.52 -16.15 -22.17
CA ALA A 298 -1.86 -15.79 -22.61
C ALA A 298 -1.81 -15.03 -23.95
N ARG A 299 -0.84 -14.14 -24.13
CA ARG A 299 -0.59 -13.43 -25.40
C ARG A 299 -0.22 -14.40 -26.52
N LEU A 300 0.67 -15.35 -26.26
CA LEU A 300 1.03 -16.39 -27.22
C LEU A 300 -0.18 -17.25 -27.61
N ALA A 301 -1.03 -17.60 -26.64
CA ALA A 301 -2.24 -18.37 -26.91
C ALA A 301 -3.27 -17.58 -27.74
N ILE A 302 -3.44 -16.27 -27.48
CA ILE A 302 -4.29 -15.39 -28.30
C ILE A 302 -3.77 -15.34 -29.74
N GLU A 303 -2.47 -15.21 -29.94
CA GLU A 303 -1.88 -15.15 -31.28
C GLU A 303 -2.05 -16.48 -32.02
N GLU A 304 -1.86 -17.61 -31.34
CA GLU A 304 -2.08 -18.93 -31.93
C GLU A 304 -3.55 -19.15 -32.32
N LEU A 305 -4.51 -18.72 -31.48
CA LEU A 305 -5.94 -18.75 -31.82
C LEU A 305 -6.25 -17.88 -33.04
N ARG A 306 -5.68 -16.67 -33.10
CA ARG A 306 -5.85 -15.76 -34.24
C ARG A 306 -5.27 -16.35 -35.53
N LYS A 307 -4.11 -16.99 -35.44
CA LYS A 307 -3.47 -17.66 -36.58
C LYS A 307 -4.34 -18.80 -37.10
N LYS A 308 -4.86 -19.67 -36.23
CA LYS A 308 -5.78 -20.75 -36.61
C LYS A 308 -7.06 -20.23 -37.26
N GLU A 309 -7.63 -19.14 -36.74
CA GLU A 309 -8.81 -18.53 -37.34
C GLU A 309 -8.50 -17.94 -38.73
N ASN A 310 -7.36 -17.27 -38.89
CA ASN A 310 -6.92 -16.79 -40.20
C ASN A 310 -6.70 -17.93 -41.19
N GLU A 311 -6.07 -19.03 -40.78
CA GLU A 311 -5.89 -20.23 -41.63
C GLU A 311 -7.25 -20.79 -42.08
N ARG A 312 -8.22 -20.87 -41.16
CA ARG A 312 -9.60 -21.28 -41.48
C ARG A 312 -10.27 -20.33 -42.47
N ILE A 313 -10.13 -19.02 -42.30
CA ILE A 313 -10.68 -18.01 -43.22
C ILE A 313 -10.06 -18.18 -44.61
N VAL A 314 -8.74 -18.33 -44.70
CA VAL A 314 -8.03 -18.54 -45.98
C VAL A 314 -8.53 -19.81 -46.67
N GLU A 315 -8.75 -20.90 -45.94
CA GLU A 315 -9.29 -22.14 -46.49
C GLU A 315 -10.73 -21.94 -47.01
N GLN A 316 -11.59 -21.27 -46.25
CA GLN A 316 -12.96 -20.94 -46.66
C GLN A 316 -13.02 -20.05 -47.90
N VAL A 317 -12.20 -18.99 -47.96
CA VAL A 317 -12.05 -18.12 -49.13
C VAL A 317 -11.62 -18.93 -50.34
N SER A 318 -10.62 -19.80 -50.18
CA SER A 318 -10.13 -20.68 -51.24
C SER A 318 -11.21 -21.65 -51.73
N ALA A 319 -12.02 -22.20 -50.83
CA ALA A 319 -13.13 -23.09 -51.17
C ALA A 319 -14.21 -22.38 -51.98
N PHE A 320 -14.69 -21.22 -51.50
CA PHE A 320 -15.68 -20.42 -52.22
C PHE A 320 -15.15 -19.92 -53.56
N LEU A 321 -13.87 -19.54 -53.65
CA LEU A 321 -13.25 -19.15 -54.90
C LEU A 321 -13.26 -20.29 -55.92
N ARG A 322 -12.84 -21.51 -55.53
CA ARG A 322 -12.89 -22.70 -56.43
C ARG A 322 -14.31 -23.00 -56.91
N GLU A 323 -15.29 -22.92 -56.02
CA GLU A 323 -16.69 -23.15 -56.37
C GLU A 323 -17.25 -22.04 -57.29
N GLY A 324 -16.92 -20.78 -57.03
CA GLY A 324 -17.28 -19.64 -57.87
C GLY A 324 -16.71 -19.76 -59.29
N ILE A 325 -15.43 -20.13 -59.40
CA ILE A 325 -14.76 -20.40 -60.69
C ILE A 325 -15.45 -21.55 -61.44
N LYS A 326 -15.84 -22.62 -60.74
CA LYS A 326 -16.60 -23.72 -61.32
C LYS A 326 -17.93 -23.23 -61.91
N TYR A 327 -18.73 -22.46 -61.18
CA TYR A 327 -20.00 -21.93 -61.70
C TYR A 327 -19.78 -20.96 -62.88
N TYR A 328 -18.74 -20.13 -62.83
CA TYR A 328 -18.37 -19.25 -63.93
C TYR A 328 -18.05 -20.05 -65.21
N ASN A 329 -17.25 -21.11 -65.09
CA ASN A 329 -16.91 -21.99 -66.22
C ASN A 329 -18.12 -22.76 -66.77
N LEU A 330 -19.14 -22.99 -65.95
CA LEU A 330 -20.43 -23.56 -66.36
C LEU A 330 -21.40 -22.51 -66.95
N ASN A 331 -20.96 -21.26 -67.15
CA ASN A 331 -21.77 -20.10 -67.54
C ASN A 331 -22.95 -19.80 -66.59
N GLN A 332 -22.92 -20.30 -65.36
CA GLN A 332 -23.92 -20.01 -64.33
C GLN A 332 -23.54 -18.73 -63.57
N ASN A 333 -23.48 -17.60 -64.28
CA ASN A 333 -22.84 -16.37 -63.80
C ASN A 333 -23.49 -15.80 -62.53
N ARG A 334 -24.83 -15.90 -62.37
CA ARG A 334 -25.51 -15.47 -61.14
C ARG A 334 -25.06 -16.27 -59.91
N LYS A 335 -24.96 -17.59 -60.03
CA LYS A 335 -24.48 -18.46 -58.95
C LYS A 335 -23.00 -18.23 -58.65
N ALA A 336 -22.19 -18.02 -59.69
CA ALA A 336 -20.79 -17.67 -59.54
C ALA A 336 -20.64 -16.40 -58.68
N LEU A 337 -21.38 -15.34 -58.99
CA LEU A 337 -21.37 -14.09 -58.20
C LEU A 337 -21.84 -14.29 -56.76
N GLU A 338 -22.89 -15.08 -56.52
CA GLU A 338 -23.36 -15.36 -55.16
C GLU A 338 -22.25 -16.00 -54.29
N VAL A 339 -21.59 -17.03 -54.81
CA VAL A 339 -20.53 -17.75 -54.09
C VAL A 339 -19.28 -16.89 -53.93
N LEU A 340 -18.87 -16.18 -54.97
CA LEU A 340 -17.69 -15.31 -54.92
C LEU A 340 -17.87 -14.13 -53.95
N ASN A 341 -19.10 -13.61 -53.79
CA ASN A 341 -19.39 -12.59 -52.80
C ASN A 341 -19.24 -13.11 -51.36
N LYS A 342 -19.51 -14.41 -51.09
CA LYS A 342 -19.20 -15.02 -49.78
C LYS A 342 -17.69 -15.04 -49.52
N ALA A 343 -16.88 -15.33 -50.54
CA ALA A 343 -15.42 -15.23 -50.44
C ALA A 343 -14.97 -13.78 -50.18
N LEU A 344 -15.57 -12.81 -50.88
CA LEU A 344 -15.23 -11.38 -50.73
C LEU A 344 -15.61 -10.83 -49.35
N GLN A 345 -16.67 -11.34 -48.72
CA GLN A 345 -17.04 -10.96 -47.35
C GLN A 345 -16.00 -11.41 -46.32
N LEU A 346 -15.35 -12.55 -46.55
CA LEU A 346 -14.32 -13.10 -45.68
C LEU A 346 -12.94 -12.46 -45.91
N ASP A 347 -12.60 -12.17 -47.17
CA ASP A 347 -11.37 -11.47 -47.55
C ASP A 347 -11.68 -10.41 -48.62
N PRO A 348 -12.01 -9.17 -48.18
CA PRO A 348 -12.31 -8.07 -49.08
C PRO A 348 -11.14 -7.62 -49.94
N GLU A 349 -9.91 -8.03 -49.63
CA GLU A 349 -8.71 -7.65 -50.39
C GLU A 349 -8.23 -8.73 -51.36
N ASN A 350 -8.92 -9.87 -51.40
CA ASN A 350 -8.57 -10.96 -52.30
C ASN A 350 -8.70 -10.55 -53.77
N SER A 351 -7.55 -10.30 -54.41
CA SER A 351 -7.47 -9.85 -55.81
C SER A 351 -8.08 -10.86 -56.78
N GLN A 352 -7.91 -12.15 -56.51
CA GLN A 352 -8.43 -13.22 -57.37
C GLN A 352 -9.96 -13.33 -57.28
N VAL A 353 -10.54 -13.19 -56.09
CA VAL A 353 -12.00 -13.12 -55.93
C VAL A 353 -12.57 -11.91 -56.67
N LYS A 354 -11.98 -10.70 -56.48
CA LYS A 354 -12.39 -9.47 -57.20
C LYS A 354 -12.35 -9.65 -58.71
N GLU A 355 -11.30 -10.28 -59.23
CA GLU A 355 -11.16 -10.54 -60.66
C GLU A 355 -12.27 -11.45 -61.20
N TYR A 356 -12.56 -12.57 -60.52
CA TYR A 356 -13.61 -13.48 -60.96
C TYR A 356 -15.02 -12.90 -60.81
N ILE A 357 -15.25 -12.05 -59.81
CA ILE A 357 -16.50 -11.27 -59.70
C ILE A 357 -16.65 -10.38 -60.93
N LEU A 358 -15.63 -9.60 -61.28
CA LEU A 358 -15.67 -8.73 -62.47
C LEU A 358 -15.95 -9.53 -63.75
N ARG A 359 -15.27 -10.66 -63.95
CA ARG A 359 -15.47 -11.55 -65.10
C ARG A 359 -16.90 -12.09 -65.15
N ALA A 360 -17.42 -12.57 -64.02
CA ALA A 360 -18.78 -13.09 -63.92
C ALA A 360 -19.84 -11.99 -64.11
N SER A 361 -19.62 -10.78 -63.59
CA SER A 361 -20.50 -9.62 -63.80
C SER A 361 -20.56 -9.20 -65.26
N ILE A 362 -19.41 -9.15 -65.96
CA ILE A 362 -19.38 -8.83 -67.40
C ILE A 362 -20.08 -9.93 -68.20
N ALA A 363 -19.85 -11.20 -67.88
CA ALA A 363 -20.50 -12.33 -68.55
C ALA A 363 -22.02 -12.32 -68.33
N LEU A 364 -22.48 -12.06 -67.11
CA LEU A 364 -23.90 -11.93 -66.80
C LEU A 364 -24.54 -10.75 -67.55
N LYS A 365 -23.89 -9.58 -67.55
CA LYS A 365 -24.39 -8.41 -68.28
C LYS A 365 -24.54 -8.68 -69.78
N ARG A 366 -23.56 -9.37 -70.38
CA ARG A 366 -23.64 -9.80 -71.79
C ARG A 366 -24.80 -10.75 -72.05
N GLU A 367 -25.05 -11.69 -71.13
CA GLU A 367 -26.15 -12.64 -71.22
C GLU A 367 -27.51 -11.93 -71.12
N GLU A 368 -27.67 -11.05 -70.15
CA GLU A 368 -28.92 -10.29 -69.91
C GLU A 368 -29.26 -9.31 -71.03
N GLU A 369 -28.24 -8.69 -71.65
CA GLU A 369 -28.44 -7.74 -72.75
C GLU A 369 -28.51 -8.41 -74.15
N ARG A 370 -28.20 -9.71 -74.25
CA ARG A 370 -28.19 -10.45 -75.53
C ARG A 370 -29.52 -10.31 -76.28
N SER A 371 -30.62 -10.34 -75.53
CA SER A 371 -31.99 -10.14 -76.01
C SER A 371 -32.80 -9.43 -74.94
N VAL A 372 -33.74 -8.58 -75.36
CA VAL A 372 -34.60 -7.85 -74.42
C VAL A 372 -35.85 -8.69 -74.12
N PRO A 373 -36.05 -9.20 -72.88
CA PRO A 373 -37.20 -10.03 -72.57
C PRO A 373 -38.48 -9.20 -72.47
N LYS A 374 -39.64 -9.84 -72.66
CA LYS A 374 -40.99 -9.21 -72.55
C LYS A 374 -41.24 -8.47 -71.24
N THR A 375 -40.55 -8.87 -70.19
CA THR A 375 -40.63 -8.29 -68.85
C THR A 375 -39.81 -7.00 -68.68
N SER A 376 -38.91 -6.68 -69.62
CA SER A 376 -38.10 -5.46 -69.55
C SER A 376 -38.97 -4.22 -69.79
N PRO A 377 -38.80 -3.13 -69.02
CA PRO A 377 -39.49 -1.86 -69.29
C PRO A 377 -39.14 -1.29 -70.67
N PHE A 378 -37.96 -1.65 -71.21
CA PHE A 378 -37.53 -1.25 -72.54
C PHE A 378 -38.06 -2.16 -73.65
N TYR A 379 -38.76 -3.25 -73.34
CA TYR A 379 -39.21 -4.22 -74.33
C TYR A 379 -40.06 -3.58 -75.44
N ARG A 380 -41.07 -2.78 -75.07
CA ARG A 380 -41.94 -2.11 -76.06
C ARG A 380 -41.17 -1.13 -76.94
N LEU A 381 -40.23 -0.39 -76.37
CA LEU A 381 -39.36 0.52 -77.12
C LEU A 381 -38.52 -0.26 -78.13
N VAL A 382 -37.83 -1.30 -77.66
CA VAL A 382 -36.96 -2.15 -78.48
C VAL A 382 -37.74 -2.84 -79.61
N GLU A 383 -38.92 -3.38 -79.34
CA GLU A 383 -39.77 -3.97 -80.38
C GLU A 383 -40.29 -2.93 -81.38
N THR A 384 -40.59 -1.71 -80.93
CA THR A 384 -40.98 -0.60 -81.83
C THR A 384 -39.82 -0.21 -82.74
N LEU A 385 -38.62 -0.02 -82.18
CA LEU A 385 -37.40 0.31 -82.92
C LEU A 385 -37.04 -0.80 -83.92
N LYS A 386 -37.15 -2.08 -83.52
CA LYS A 386 -36.98 -3.23 -84.44
C LYS A 386 -37.94 -3.15 -85.62
N ARG A 387 -39.23 -2.93 -85.36
CA ARG A 387 -40.25 -2.84 -86.42
C ARG A 387 -39.95 -1.69 -87.37
N LEU A 388 -39.63 -0.51 -86.84
CA LEU A 388 -39.27 0.67 -87.64
C LEU A 388 -37.99 0.44 -88.45
N GLY A 389 -36.96 -0.13 -87.84
CA GLY A 389 -35.70 -0.50 -88.50
C GLY A 389 -35.91 -1.46 -89.67
N LEU A 390 -36.69 -2.53 -89.47
CA LEU A 390 -37.01 -3.49 -90.53
C LEU A 390 -37.89 -2.89 -91.64
N GLU A 391 -38.86 -2.04 -91.29
CA GLU A 391 -39.72 -1.36 -92.26
C GLU A 391 -38.93 -0.38 -93.13
N ALA A 392 -38.07 0.44 -92.51
CA ALA A 392 -37.18 1.36 -93.20
C ALA A 392 -36.23 0.62 -94.16
N TYR A 393 -35.64 -0.50 -93.70
CA TYR A 393 -34.79 -1.36 -94.54
C TYR A 393 -35.53 -1.89 -95.77
N ARG A 394 -36.77 -2.39 -95.60
CA ARG A 394 -37.61 -2.90 -96.73
C ARG A 394 -37.96 -1.81 -97.74
N LYS A 395 -38.11 -0.56 -97.28
CA LYS A 395 -38.39 0.61 -98.11
C LYS A 395 -37.14 1.24 -98.74
N GLY A 396 -35.95 0.66 -98.52
CA GLY A 396 -34.68 1.19 -99.02
C GLY A 396 -34.17 2.44 -98.29
N ARG A 397 -34.81 2.83 -97.18
CA ARG A 397 -34.42 3.99 -96.36
C ARG A 397 -33.38 3.55 -95.35
N TYR A 398 -32.15 3.38 -95.81
CA TYR A 398 -31.10 2.75 -95.01
C TYR A 398 -30.62 3.62 -93.85
N ASP A 399 -30.53 4.94 -94.01
CA ASP A 399 -30.10 5.86 -92.94
C ASP A 399 -31.06 5.84 -91.74
N GLU A 400 -32.37 5.84 -92.01
CA GLU A 400 -33.41 5.68 -90.97
C GLU A 400 -33.27 4.32 -90.26
N SER A 401 -33.02 3.25 -91.03
CA SER A 401 -32.86 1.90 -90.47
C SER A 401 -31.63 1.80 -89.55
N ILE A 402 -30.49 2.35 -89.96
CA ILE A 402 -29.25 2.42 -89.16
C ILE A 402 -29.56 3.09 -87.82
N LYS A 403 -30.19 4.26 -87.83
CA LYS A 403 -30.52 5.02 -86.62
C LYS A 403 -31.32 4.19 -85.62
N TYR A 404 -32.36 3.48 -86.06
CA TYR A 404 -33.18 2.66 -85.16
C TYR A 404 -32.41 1.49 -84.53
N TRP A 405 -31.46 0.89 -85.25
CA TRP A 405 -30.62 -0.18 -84.70
C TRP A 405 -29.56 0.35 -83.75
N GLU A 406 -28.96 1.52 -84.05
CA GLU A 406 -28.02 2.20 -83.17
C GLU A 406 -28.67 2.64 -81.86
N GLU A 407 -29.92 3.11 -81.87
CA GLU A 407 -30.66 3.44 -80.65
C GLU A 407 -30.86 2.20 -79.74
N ILE A 408 -31.07 1.01 -80.32
CA ILE A 408 -31.11 -0.22 -79.53
C ILE A 408 -29.72 -0.54 -78.95
N LEU A 409 -28.66 -0.40 -79.74
CA LEU A 409 -27.29 -0.70 -79.30
C LEU A 409 -26.72 0.32 -78.32
N LEU A 410 -27.25 1.55 -78.30
CA LEU A 410 -26.92 2.56 -77.31
C LEU A 410 -27.39 2.12 -75.91
N ILE A 411 -28.57 1.51 -75.82
CA ILE A 411 -29.16 1.05 -74.55
C ILE A 411 -28.69 -0.38 -74.21
N PHE A 412 -28.57 -1.24 -75.21
CA PHE A 412 -28.17 -2.64 -75.10
C PHE A 412 -26.97 -2.95 -76.01
N PRO A 413 -25.75 -2.56 -75.62
CA PRO A 413 -24.55 -2.73 -76.45
C PRO A 413 -24.23 -4.18 -76.83
N TYR A 414 -24.79 -5.17 -76.12
CA TYR A 414 -24.63 -6.59 -76.43
C TYR A 414 -25.83 -7.23 -77.15
N ASN A 415 -26.82 -6.44 -77.60
CA ASN A 415 -27.97 -6.99 -78.31
C ASN A 415 -27.57 -7.60 -79.67
N GLU A 416 -27.68 -8.92 -79.78
CA GLU A 416 -27.21 -9.67 -80.96
C GLU A 416 -28.08 -9.39 -82.20
N GLU A 417 -29.38 -9.23 -82.00
CA GLU A 417 -30.33 -8.97 -83.10
C GLU A 417 -30.10 -7.59 -83.72
N ALA A 418 -29.91 -6.56 -82.90
CA ALA A 418 -29.63 -5.21 -83.39
C ALA A 418 -28.28 -5.14 -84.11
N LYS A 419 -27.23 -5.79 -83.60
CA LYS A 419 -25.94 -5.91 -84.31
C LYS A 419 -26.10 -6.60 -85.66
N LEU A 420 -26.84 -7.70 -85.70
CA LEU A 420 -27.07 -8.45 -86.92
C LEU A 420 -27.79 -7.60 -87.97
N ASN A 421 -28.90 -6.98 -87.59
CA ASN A 421 -29.70 -6.20 -88.52
C ASN A 421 -28.99 -4.90 -88.93
N LEU A 422 -28.25 -4.23 -88.04
CA LEU A 422 -27.38 -3.12 -88.42
C LEU A 422 -26.37 -3.54 -89.48
N THR A 423 -25.70 -4.68 -89.30
CA THR A 423 -24.73 -5.20 -90.28
C THR A 423 -25.40 -5.52 -91.63
N LYS A 424 -26.64 -6.05 -91.61
CA LYS A 424 -27.43 -6.27 -92.84
C LYS A 424 -27.74 -4.96 -93.55
N VAL A 425 -28.14 -3.93 -92.82
CA VAL A 425 -28.43 -2.61 -93.39
C VAL A 425 -27.17 -1.98 -93.98
N LEU A 426 -26.06 -2.02 -93.24
CA LEU A 426 -24.75 -1.54 -93.70
C LEU A 426 -24.30 -2.24 -94.98
N SER A 427 -24.60 -3.54 -95.17
CA SER A 427 -24.25 -4.24 -96.43
C SER A 427 -24.87 -3.61 -97.69
N LYS A 428 -25.91 -2.78 -97.53
CA LYS A 428 -26.55 -2.01 -98.61
C LYS A 428 -26.15 -0.54 -98.61
N ALA A 429 -26.05 0.09 -97.45
CA ALA A 429 -25.74 1.52 -97.31
C ALA A 429 -24.24 1.83 -97.42
N ASP A 430 -23.41 1.01 -96.79
CA ASP A 430 -21.95 1.12 -96.74
C ASP A 430 -21.32 -0.29 -96.83
N PRO A 431 -21.22 -0.84 -98.06
CA PRO A 431 -20.68 -2.18 -98.27
C PRO A 431 -19.23 -2.34 -97.80
N ALA A 432 -18.45 -1.25 -97.78
CA ALA A 432 -17.05 -1.27 -97.34
C ALA A 432 -16.97 -1.52 -95.83
N LEU A 433 -17.74 -0.76 -95.04
CA LEU A 433 -17.81 -0.95 -93.59
C LEU A 433 -18.42 -2.30 -93.23
N ALA A 434 -19.46 -2.74 -93.94
CA ALA A 434 -20.03 -4.07 -93.74
C ALA A 434 -19.01 -5.19 -94.01
N ALA A 435 -18.22 -5.09 -95.09
CA ALA A 435 -17.18 -6.06 -95.40
C ALA A 435 -16.11 -6.12 -94.30
N GLU A 436 -15.75 -4.99 -93.71
CA GLU A 436 -14.84 -4.93 -92.56
C GLU A 436 -15.42 -5.60 -91.31
N ILE A 437 -16.68 -5.30 -90.98
CA ILE A 437 -17.40 -5.96 -89.87
C ILE A 437 -17.45 -7.47 -90.08
N LEU A 438 -17.80 -7.94 -91.28
CA LEU A 438 -17.86 -9.37 -91.60
C LEU A 438 -16.47 -10.03 -91.54
N LYS A 439 -15.41 -9.34 -91.98
CA LYS A 439 -14.03 -9.81 -91.83
C LYS A 439 -13.66 -9.98 -90.35
N ASN A 440 -13.99 -9.00 -89.51
CA ASN A 440 -13.73 -9.06 -88.07
C ASN A 440 -14.53 -10.17 -87.38
N LEU A 441 -15.81 -10.35 -87.75
CA LEU A 441 -16.63 -11.47 -87.28
C LEU A 441 -16.06 -12.83 -87.72
N TYR A 442 -15.53 -12.93 -88.94
CA TYR A 442 -14.88 -14.14 -89.42
C TYR A 442 -13.61 -14.46 -88.63
N SER A 443 -12.73 -13.48 -88.41
CA SER A 443 -11.55 -13.66 -87.57
C SER A 443 -11.90 -14.04 -86.13
N ARG A 444 -13.01 -13.52 -85.59
CA ARG A 444 -13.56 -13.96 -84.30
C ARG A 444 -13.99 -15.43 -84.35
N ALA A 445 -14.69 -15.86 -85.40
CA ALA A 445 -15.12 -17.25 -85.56
C ALA A 445 -13.92 -18.21 -85.67
N GLU A 446 -12.86 -17.83 -86.41
CA GLU A 446 -11.60 -18.59 -86.47
C GLU A 446 -10.95 -18.72 -85.10
N SER A 447 -10.84 -17.62 -84.36
CA SER A 447 -10.33 -17.62 -82.99
C SER A 447 -11.17 -18.51 -82.07
N LEU A 448 -12.51 -18.41 -82.13
CA LEU A 448 -13.40 -19.25 -81.32
C LEU A 448 -13.23 -20.74 -81.66
N PHE A 449 -13.08 -21.07 -82.94
CA PHE A 449 -12.83 -22.44 -83.38
C PHE A 449 -11.47 -22.96 -82.87
N SER A 450 -10.40 -22.15 -82.94
CA SER A 450 -9.08 -22.50 -82.41
C SER A 450 -9.08 -22.73 -80.89
N LYS A 451 -9.96 -22.03 -80.17
CA LYS A 451 -10.18 -22.18 -78.71
C LYS A 451 -11.16 -23.30 -78.37
N ASN A 452 -11.48 -24.18 -79.33
CA ASN A 452 -12.43 -25.30 -79.20
C ASN A 452 -13.88 -24.88 -78.83
N ARG A 453 -14.26 -23.61 -79.01
CA ARG A 453 -15.61 -23.09 -78.75
C ARG A 453 -16.47 -23.23 -80.01
N LYS A 454 -16.66 -24.48 -80.46
CA LYS A 454 -17.28 -24.83 -81.76
C LYS A 454 -18.68 -24.25 -81.95
N LYS A 455 -19.52 -24.32 -80.90
CA LYS A 455 -20.91 -23.82 -80.95
C LYS A 455 -20.97 -22.31 -81.22
N GLU A 456 -20.13 -21.54 -80.55
CA GLU A 456 -20.10 -20.08 -80.72
C GLU A 456 -19.47 -19.67 -82.06
N ALA A 457 -18.47 -20.43 -82.53
CA ALA A 457 -17.92 -20.25 -83.87
C ALA A 457 -19.00 -20.51 -84.93
N GLU A 458 -19.80 -21.58 -84.78
CA GLU A 458 -20.94 -21.88 -85.65
C GLU A 458 -22.00 -20.77 -85.65
N GLU A 459 -22.44 -20.29 -84.48
CA GLU A 459 -23.40 -19.19 -84.37
C GLU A 459 -22.88 -17.92 -85.07
N THR A 460 -21.60 -17.59 -84.88
CA THR A 460 -20.96 -16.42 -85.53
C THR A 460 -20.91 -16.59 -87.05
N LEU A 461 -20.61 -17.78 -87.56
CA LEU A 461 -20.58 -18.06 -89.00
C LEU A 461 -21.98 -18.03 -89.61
N MET A 462 -23.00 -18.52 -88.91
CA MET A 462 -24.39 -18.37 -89.36
C MET A 462 -24.81 -16.91 -89.41
N MET A 463 -24.38 -16.08 -88.45
CA MET A 463 -24.61 -14.63 -88.47
C MET A 463 -24.03 -14.00 -89.75
N ILE A 464 -22.76 -14.29 -90.05
CA ILE A 464 -22.08 -13.82 -91.28
C ILE A 464 -22.86 -14.24 -92.53
N LEU A 465 -23.24 -15.51 -92.64
CA LEU A 465 -23.96 -16.04 -93.80
C LEU A 465 -25.39 -15.51 -93.93
N SER A 466 -25.98 -15.03 -92.84
CA SER A 466 -27.28 -14.36 -92.87
C SER A 466 -27.20 -12.92 -93.39
N VAL A 467 -26.01 -12.29 -93.34
CA VAL A 467 -25.73 -10.97 -93.92
C VAL A 467 -25.27 -11.12 -95.37
N ASP A 468 -24.25 -11.95 -95.59
CA ASP A 468 -23.69 -12.27 -96.90
C ASP A 468 -23.76 -13.79 -97.14
N PRO A 469 -24.83 -14.27 -97.81
CA PRO A 469 -24.98 -15.67 -98.16
C PRO A 469 -23.89 -16.21 -99.08
N ASN A 470 -23.03 -15.38 -99.66
CA ASN A 470 -21.94 -15.77 -100.56
C ASN A 470 -20.56 -15.67 -99.93
N TYR A 471 -20.47 -15.38 -98.63
CA TYR A 471 -19.20 -15.28 -97.91
C TYR A 471 -18.45 -16.64 -97.89
N SER A 472 -17.58 -16.83 -98.88
CA SER A 472 -16.98 -18.13 -99.21
C SER A 472 -16.16 -18.74 -98.07
N LYS A 473 -15.40 -17.90 -97.36
CA LYS A 473 -14.57 -18.32 -96.22
C LYS A 473 -15.41 -18.85 -95.05
N ALA A 474 -16.57 -18.23 -94.78
CA ALA A 474 -17.47 -18.63 -93.70
C ALA A 474 -18.18 -19.95 -94.02
N LYS A 475 -18.61 -20.17 -95.27
CA LYS A 475 -19.15 -21.47 -95.71
C LYS A 475 -18.15 -22.61 -95.51
N LYS A 476 -16.90 -22.41 -95.92
CA LYS A 476 -15.82 -23.42 -95.75
C LYS A 476 -15.60 -23.76 -94.27
N LEU A 477 -15.43 -22.75 -93.42
CA LEU A 477 -15.21 -22.96 -91.99
C LEU A 477 -16.43 -23.61 -91.31
N LEU A 478 -17.64 -23.24 -91.68
CA LEU A 478 -18.87 -23.84 -91.15
C LEU A 478 -18.99 -25.32 -91.54
N SER A 479 -18.61 -25.69 -92.78
CA SER A 479 -18.56 -27.09 -93.23
C SER A 479 -17.53 -27.91 -92.44
N ILE A 480 -16.37 -27.32 -92.11
CA ILE A 480 -15.35 -27.94 -91.25
C ILE A 480 -15.92 -28.16 -89.83
N ILE A 481 -16.59 -27.16 -89.25
CA ILE A 481 -17.18 -27.25 -87.91
C ILE A 481 -18.32 -28.29 -87.85
N LYS A 482 -19.19 -28.31 -88.87
CA LYS A 482 -20.33 -29.24 -88.97
C LYS A 482 -19.95 -30.66 -89.41
N GLY A 483 -18.67 -30.90 -89.75
CA GLY A 483 -18.17 -32.22 -90.06
C GLY A 483 -18.56 -32.77 -91.44
N SER A 484 -18.87 -31.93 -92.44
CA SER A 484 -19.15 -32.38 -93.82
C SER A 484 -17.89 -32.53 -94.67
N VAL A 485 -16.88 -33.21 -94.14
CA VAL A 485 -15.82 -33.84 -94.90
C VAL A 485 -15.89 -35.32 -94.59
N LYS A 486 -16.07 -36.17 -95.61
CA LYS A 486 -16.00 -37.63 -95.49
C LYS A 486 -14.77 -38.01 -94.67
N LYS A 487 -14.97 -38.45 -93.43
CA LYS A 487 -13.95 -39.19 -92.69
C LYS A 487 -13.81 -40.54 -93.38
N GLU A 488 -12.67 -40.76 -94.04
CA GLU A 488 -12.18 -42.12 -94.23
C GLU A 488 -12.09 -42.76 -92.84
N ARG A 489 -12.88 -43.81 -92.62
CA ARG A 489 -12.64 -44.70 -91.49
C ARG A 489 -11.29 -45.37 -91.74
N VAL A 490 -10.27 -44.94 -91.02
CA VAL A 490 -9.07 -45.77 -90.84
C VAL A 490 -9.55 -47.01 -90.10
N ILE A 491 -9.62 -48.14 -90.80
CA ILE A 491 -9.91 -49.44 -90.21
C ILE A 491 -8.59 -49.92 -89.61
N ILE A 492 -8.46 -49.80 -88.29
CA ILE A 492 -7.30 -50.25 -87.50
C ILE A 492 -7.54 -51.72 -87.13
N SER A 493 -6.58 -52.61 -87.39
CA SER A 493 -6.73 -54.04 -87.06
C SER A 493 -6.73 -54.26 -85.55
N GLU A 494 -7.34 -55.35 -85.06
CA GLU A 494 -7.29 -55.68 -83.62
C GLU A 494 -5.86 -55.88 -83.11
N GLU A 495 -4.95 -56.32 -83.97
CA GLU A 495 -3.51 -56.38 -83.68
C GLU A 495 -2.90 -55.00 -83.42
N GLN A 496 -3.21 -54.01 -84.27
CA GLN A 496 -2.73 -52.64 -84.08
C GLN A 496 -3.28 -52.02 -82.78
N LYS A 497 -4.54 -52.30 -82.43
CA LYS A 497 -5.12 -51.86 -81.14
C LYS A 497 -4.49 -52.55 -79.94
N ALA A 498 -4.17 -53.84 -80.05
CA ALA A 498 -3.51 -54.59 -78.99
C ALA A 498 -2.09 -54.06 -78.74
N GLU A 499 -1.33 -53.78 -79.80
CA GLU A 499 0.02 -53.22 -79.69
C GLU A 499 0.00 -51.77 -79.19
N ALA A 500 -0.97 -50.95 -79.62
CA ALA A 500 -1.16 -49.60 -79.09
C ALA A 500 -1.46 -49.61 -77.58
N ARG A 501 -2.34 -50.51 -77.12
CA ARG A 501 -2.64 -50.71 -75.67
C ARG A 501 -1.40 -51.12 -74.88
N LYS A 502 -0.57 -52.01 -75.44
CA LYS A 502 0.67 -52.48 -74.80
C LYS A 502 1.69 -51.35 -74.65
N LEU A 503 1.88 -50.55 -75.71
CA LEU A 503 2.75 -49.38 -75.67
C LEU A 503 2.23 -48.32 -74.69
N TYR A 504 0.91 -48.10 -74.65
CA TYR A 504 0.30 -47.19 -73.69
C TYR A 504 0.56 -47.61 -72.24
N LYS A 505 0.36 -48.90 -71.94
CA LYS A 505 0.60 -49.47 -70.60
C LYS A 505 2.06 -49.34 -70.17
N LYS A 506 3.01 -49.63 -71.05
CA LYS A 506 4.44 -49.42 -70.77
C LYS A 506 4.81 -47.95 -70.54
N GLY A 507 4.14 -47.04 -71.25
CA GLY A 507 4.30 -45.60 -70.99
C GLY A 507 3.80 -45.19 -69.59
N VAL A 508 2.70 -45.78 -69.13
CA VAL A 508 2.18 -45.56 -67.76
C VAL A 508 3.14 -46.11 -66.70
N GLU A 509 3.75 -47.28 -66.93
CA GLU A 509 4.77 -47.86 -66.04
C GLU A 509 6.00 -46.92 -65.94
N LEU A 510 6.52 -46.43 -67.07
CA LEU A 510 7.62 -45.46 -67.07
C LEU A 510 7.26 -44.13 -66.40
N TYR A 511 6.01 -43.67 -66.54
CA TYR A 511 5.53 -42.47 -65.87
C TYR A 511 5.48 -42.66 -64.35
N SER A 512 5.06 -43.84 -63.86
CA SER A 512 5.07 -44.15 -62.43
C SER A 512 6.48 -44.28 -61.84
N GLU A 513 7.50 -44.49 -62.67
CA GLU A 513 8.92 -44.48 -62.32
C GLU A 513 9.59 -43.11 -62.56
N GLU A 514 8.81 -42.05 -62.79
CA GLU A 514 9.26 -40.67 -63.09
C GLU A 514 10.11 -40.51 -64.37
N LYS A 515 10.16 -41.53 -65.24
CA LYS A 515 10.88 -41.52 -66.54
C LYS A 515 10.04 -40.89 -67.65
N LEU A 516 9.80 -39.59 -67.54
CA LEU A 516 8.88 -38.80 -68.38
C LEU A 516 9.18 -38.87 -69.88
N GLU A 517 10.46 -38.79 -70.29
CA GLU A 517 10.85 -38.77 -71.71
C GLU A 517 10.51 -40.09 -72.41
N GLY A 518 10.77 -41.23 -71.74
CA GLY A 518 10.44 -42.56 -72.24
C GLY A 518 8.93 -42.81 -72.27
N ALA A 519 8.19 -42.31 -71.28
CA ALA A 519 6.73 -42.40 -71.26
C ALA A 519 6.09 -41.65 -72.45
N ILE A 520 6.56 -40.43 -72.73
CA ILE A 520 6.09 -39.61 -73.85
C ILE A 520 6.39 -40.29 -75.19
N GLU A 521 7.56 -40.90 -75.36
CA GLU A 521 7.91 -41.59 -76.61
C GLU A 521 7.00 -42.81 -76.87
N LEU A 522 6.70 -43.60 -75.83
CA LEU A 522 5.81 -44.75 -75.94
C LEU A 522 4.36 -44.35 -76.21
N TRP A 523 3.87 -43.28 -75.59
CA TRP A 523 2.53 -42.76 -75.87
C TRP A 523 2.40 -42.18 -77.28
N LYS A 524 3.43 -41.49 -77.80
CA LYS A 524 3.47 -41.06 -79.20
C LYS A 524 3.37 -42.25 -80.17
N LYS A 525 4.06 -43.35 -79.87
CA LYS A 525 3.98 -44.59 -80.66
C LYS A 525 2.60 -45.25 -80.56
N ALA A 526 1.98 -45.27 -79.38
CA ALA A 526 0.63 -45.78 -79.16
C ALA A 526 -0.42 -44.98 -79.96
N ILE A 527 -0.37 -43.65 -79.89
CA ILE A 527 -1.25 -42.73 -80.63
C ILE A 527 -1.08 -42.88 -82.15
N LYS A 528 0.15 -43.14 -82.62
CA LYS A 528 0.42 -43.35 -84.05
C LYS A 528 -0.20 -44.66 -84.58
N LEU A 529 -0.31 -45.69 -83.74
CA LEU A 529 -0.91 -46.98 -84.09
C LEU A 529 -2.43 -46.99 -83.92
N ASP A 530 -2.93 -46.35 -82.87
CA ASP A 530 -4.36 -46.16 -82.63
C ASP A 530 -4.61 -44.71 -82.19
N PRO A 531 -5.09 -43.85 -83.11
CA PRO A 531 -5.40 -42.46 -82.81
C PRO A 531 -6.52 -42.27 -81.78
N SER A 532 -7.17 -43.32 -81.27
CA SER A 532 -8.15 -43.21 -80.17
C SER A 532 -7.51 -42.93 -78.80
N PHE A 533 -6.18 -43.00 -78.69
CA PHE A 533 -5.42 -42.60 -77.50
C PHE A 533 -5.11 -41.07 -77.45
N LEU A 534 -5.52 -40.30 -78.47
CA LEU A 534 -5.58 -38.82 -78.44
C LEU A 534 -6.78 -38.35 -77.60
#